data_AF-A0A818I4V5-F1
#
_entry.id   AF-A0A818I4V5-F1
#
_cell.length_a   1.000
_cell.length_b   1.000
_cell.length_c   1.000
_cell.angle_alpha   90.00
_cell.angle_beta   90.00
_cell.angle_gamma   90.00
#
_symmetry.space_group_name_H-M   'P 1'
#
loop_
_entity.id
_entity.type
_entity.pdbx_description
1 polymer ?
#
loop_
_entity_poly.entity_id
_entity_poly.type
_entity_poly.pdbx_seq_one_letter_code
_entity_poly.pdbx_strand_id
1 'polypeptide(L)'
;MNFGCILFAFACLLANVDSMKLFDKFQESDDTTDTSEDKRNVISVDRLSRALMTTLDGGYSKDSWTVYYMGKKVDGASANSFQSLGGGYGKDSWTVYYMGRKVDGASANSFQSLGGGYGKDSWNVYFQGRKVAGASANSFQSLGSGYGKDSWHVYLMGNKIDGASPNTFNIGK
;
A
#
# COMPACT_ATOMS: atom_id res chain seq x y z
N MET A 1 14.61 -22.10 49.76
CA MET A 1 13.16 -22.02 49.99
C MET A 1 12.75 -20.55 49.93
N ASN A 2 11.88 -20.21 48.97
CA ASN A 2 11.10 -18.98 48.76
C ASN A 2 11.75 -17.61 49.00
N PHE A 3 12.07 -16.94 47.88
CA PHE A 3 12.43 -15.53 47.78
C PHE A 3 11.20 -14.63 47.70
N GLY A 4 11.29 -13.46 48.34
CA GLY A 4 10.40 -12.33 48.09
C GLY A 4 10.94 -11.39 47.01
N CYS A 5 10.08 -10.50 46.53
CA CYS A 5 10.31 -9.07 46.26
C CYS A 5 9.09 -8.53 45.49
N ILE A 6 8.32 -7.62 46.08
CA ILE A 6 8.49 -6.16 45.96
C ILE A 6 8.30 -5.70 44.50
N LEU A 7 7.04 -5.34 44.28
CA LEU A 7 6.45 -4.50 43.25
C LEU A 7 7.13 -3.13 43.21
N PHE A 8 7.56 -2.62 42.05
CA PHE A 8 7.45 -1.19 41.72
C PHE A 8 7.53 -0.99 40.20
N ALA A 9 6.38 -0.67 39.60
CA ALA A 9 6.28 -0.09 38.27
C ALA A 9 6.56 1.41 38.35
N PHE A 10 7.40 1.92 37.45
CA PHE A 10 7.61 3.35 37.30
C PHE A 10 6.53 3.97 36.41
N ALA A 11 6.05 5.12 36.87
CA ALA A 11 5.04 5.94 36.24
C ALA A 11 5.47 6.47 34.87
N CYS A 12 4.48 6.73 34.03
CA CYS A 12 4.63 7.62 32.89
C CYS A 12 3.62 8.76 33.08
N LEU A 13 4.10 9.93 33.48
CA LEU A 13 3.41 11.18 33.15
C LEU A 13 4.35 12.38 33.22
N LEU A 14 4.21 13.20 32.18
CA LEU A 14 4.56 14.60 32.02
C LEU A 14 5.96 14.96 31.51
N ALA A 15 5.86 15.65 30.38
CA ALA A 15 6.87 16.46 29.72
C ALA A 15 7.37 17.59 30.62
N ASN A 16 8.61 18.01 30.32
CA ASN A 16 9.18 19.35 30.46
C ASN A 16 9.05 20.05 31.82
N VAL A 17 10.18 20.27 32.48
CA VAL A 17 10.94 21.55 32.50
C VAL A 17 12.08 21.43 33.53
N ASP A 18 13.28 21.87 33.14
CA ASP A 18 14.44 22.28 33.95
C ASP A 18 15.06 21.31 34.98
N SER A 19 16.21 20.71 34.62
CA SER A 19 17.51 21.11 35.21
C SER A 19 18.66 20.21 34.75
N MET A 20 19.74 20.88 34.38
CA MET A 20 21.06 20.35 34.05
C MET A 20 21.70 19.60 35.23
N LYS A 21 22.42 18.52 34.88
CA LYS A 21 23.63 17.97 35.53
C LYS A 21 23.48 17.49 36.98
N LEU A 22 23.62 16.18 37.19
CA LEU A 22 24.62 15.67 38.12
C LEU A 22 24.99 14.23 37.75
N PHE A 23 26.25 14.10 37.40
CA PHE A 23 26.94 12.89 37.02
C PHE A 23 27.39 12.25 38.33
N ASP A 24 26.63 11.28 38.86
CA ASP A 24 27.12 10.46 39.96
C ASP A 24 27.41 9.04 39.48
N LYS A 25 28.72 8.81 39.36
CA LYS A 25 29.45 7.56 39.59
C LYS A 25 28.59 6.42 40.13
N PHE A 26 28.45 5.36 39.34
CA PHE A 26 28.27 4.01 39.87
C PHE A 26 29.37 3.11 39.29
N GLN A 27 30.43 2.92 40.07
CA GLN A 27 31.33 1.77 39.93
C GLN A 27 30.82 0.69 40.90
N GLU A 28 30.26 -0.35 40.30
CA GLU A 28 30.58 -1.78 40.49
C GLU A 28 30.49 -2.38 41.91
N SER A 29 29.56 -3.34 42.09
CA SER A 29 29.89 -4.66 42.63
C SER A 29 28.72 -5.64 42.46
N ASP A 30 28.98 -6.69 41.69
CA ASP A 30 28.49 -8.08 41.76
C ASP A 30 27.22 -8.39 42.57
N ASP A 31 26.20 -8.98 41.92
CA ASP A 31 25.78 -10.36 42.23
C ASP A 31 24.82 -10.89 41.14
N THR A 32 25.00 -12.14 40.78
CA THR A 32 24.29 -12.85 39.71
C THR A 32 22.92 -13.35 40.13
N THR A 33 21.87 -13.03 39.37
CA THR A 33 20.70 -13.92 39.22
C THR A 33 20.21 -13.92 37.77
N ASP A 34 20.42 -15.05 37.11
CA ASP A 34 19.74 -15.47 35.89
C ASP A 34 18.22 -15.52 36.13
N THR A 35 17.48 -14.68 35.41
CA THR A 35 16.10 -14.95 35.00
C THR A 35 15.96 -14.67 33.50
N SER A 36 16.38 -15.67 32.73
CA SER A 36 16.11 -15.86 31.31
C SER A 36 14.61 -16.07 31.01
N GLU A 37 13.78 -15.07 31.29
CA GLU A 37 12.33 -15.15 31.01
C GLU A 37 11.67 -13.83 30.59
N ASP A 38 12.33 -13.00 29.77
CA ASP A 38 11.60 -11.94 29.05
C ASP A 38 12.26 -11.51 27.73
N LYS A 39 12.60 -12.48 26.87
CA LYS A 39 13.00 -12.20 25.46
C LYS A 39 12.29 -13.09 24.44
N ARG A 40 11.43 -14.01 24.89
CA ARG A 40 10.68 -14.92 24.01
C ARG A 40 9.34 -14.34 23.53
N ASN A 41 8.80 -13.32 24.21
CA ASN A 41 7.48 -12.77 23.88
C ASN A 41 7.50 -11.62 22.87
N VAL A 42 8.66 -11.03 22.59
CA VAL A 42 8.81 -10.01 21.52
C VAL A 42 9.00 -10.67 20.14
N ILE A 43 9.51 -11.91 20.12
CA ILE A 43 9.81 -12.66 18.89
C ILE A 43 8.54 -13.31 18.28
N SER A 44 7.46 -13.47 19.06
CA SER A 44 6.22 -14.15 18.63
C SER A 44 5.33 -13.24 17.79
N VAL A 45 5.10 -11.98 18.16
CA VAL A 45 4.11 -11.12 17.49
C VAL A 45 4.56 -10.73 16.07
N ASP A 46 5.84 -10.43 15.88
CA ASP A 46 6.41 -10.09 14.57
C ASP A 46 6.51 -11.32 13.64
N ARG A 47 6.81 -12.52 14.17
CA ARG A 47 6.75 -13.76 13.37
C ARG A 47 5.33 -14.18 13.03
N LEU A 48 4.37 -13.99 13.94
CA LEU A 48 2.98 -14.41 13.74
C LEU A 48 2.23 -13.45 12.79
N SER A 49 2.53 -12.14 12.83
CA SER A 49 2.02 -11.21 11.83
C SER A 49 2.60 -11.46 10.44
N ARG A 50 3.90 -11.78 10.35
CA ARG A 50 4.52 -12.29 9.10
C ARG A 50 3.91 -13.61 8.62
N ALA A 51 3.36 -14.43 9.52
CA ALA A 51 2.74 -15.70 9.17
C ALA A 51 1.30 -15.57 8.63
N LEU A 52 0.63 -14.43 8.81
CA LEU A 52 -0.73 -14.18 8.31
C LEU A 52 -0.71 -13.30 7.06
N MET A 53 -0.15 -13.83 5.97
CA MET A 53 -0.31 -13.20 4.66
C MET A 53 -1.76 -13.33 4.19
N THR A 54 -2.38 -12.20 3.87
CA THR A 54 -3.66 -12.13 3.17
C THR A 54 -3.39 -11.99 1.68
N THR A 55 -3.79 -12.98 0.89
CA THR A 55 -3.75 -12.89 -0.57
C THR A 55 -4.94 -12.04 -1.04
N LEU A 56 -4.66 -11.06 -1.89
CA LEU A 56 -5.67 -10.29 -2.61
C LEU A 56 -5.72 -10.78 -4.06
N ASP A 57 -6.66 -10.25 -4.83
CA ASP A 57 -6.73 -10.54 -6.26
C ASP A 57 -5.63 -9.80 -7.06
N GLY A 58 -5.38 -10.23 -8.30
CA GLY A 58 -4.54 -9.53 -9.26
C GLY A 58 -3.04 -9.56 -8.95
N GLY A 59 -2.60 -10.51 -8.12
CA GLY A 59 -1.19 -10.68 -7.74
C GLY A 59 -0.74 -9.84 -6.54
N TYR A 60 -1.66 -9.11 -5.90
CA TYR A 60 -1.37 -8.43 -4.64
C TYR A 60 -1.54 -9.35 -3.44
N SER A 61 -0.76 -9.11 -2.40
CA SER A 61 -0.94 -9.72 -1.08
C SER A 61 -0.45 -8.74 -0.03
N LYS A 62 -0.81 -8.96 1.24
CA LYS A 62 -0.35 -8.10 2.33
C LYS A 62 -0.27 -8.86 3.64
N ASP A 63 0.65 -8.46 4.50
CA ASP A 63 0.60 -8.76 5.93
C ASP A 63 -0.03 -7.56 6.68
N SER A 64 0.15 -7.47 7.99
CA SER A 64 -0.36 -6.35 8.80
C SER A 64 0.30 -5.00 8.48
N TRP A 65 1.49 -5.00 7.87
CA TRP A 65 2.34 -3.81 7.73
C TRP A 65 2.72 -3.52 6.28
N THR A 66 2.86 -4.55 5.46
CA THR A 66 3.49 -4.48 4.14
C THR A 66 2.55 -5.02 3.08
N VAL A 67 2.47 -4.30 1.96
CA VAL A 67 1.82 -4.75 0.74
C VAL A 67 2.88 -5.32 -0.20
N TYR A 68 2.54 -6.41 -0.87
CA TYR A 68 3.37 -7.07 -1.86
C TYR A 68 2.63 -7.19 -3.18
N TYR A 69 3.39 -7.13 -4.29
CA TYR A 69 2.95 -7.50 -5.62
C TYR A 69 3.86 -8.61 -6.13
N MET A 70 3.30 -9.79 -6.41
CA MET A 70 4.06 -10.98 -6.82
C MET A 70 5.25 -11.27 -5.88
N GLY A 71 5.01 -11.15 -4.57
CA GLY A 71 6.01 -11.36 -3.52
C GLY A 71 7.03 -10.24 -3.32
N LYS A 72 7.00 -9.17 -4.13
CA LYS A 72 7.87 -7.99 -3.98
C LYS A 72 7.16 -6.90 -3.21
N LYS A 73 7.84 -6.28 -2.25
CA LYS A 73 7.32 -5.14 -1.49
C LYS A 73 6.87 -4.01 -2.42
N VAL A 74 5.71 -3.43 -2.14
CA VAL A 74 5.19 -2.24 -2.79
C VAL A 74 5.58 -1.03 -1.94
N ASP A 75 6.49 -0.22 -2.46
CA ASP A 75 7.01 0.93 -1.71
C ASP A 75 5.95 2.02 -1.54
N GLY A 76 5.83 2.53 -0.31
CA GLY A 76 4.89 3.60 0.06
C GLY A 76 3.44 3.15 0.31
N ALA A 77 3.10 1.89 0.02
CA ALA A 77 1.74 1.39 0.20
C ALA A 77 1.37 1.19 1.66
N SER A 78 0.20 1.70 2.05
CA SER A 78 -0.37 1.48 3.38
C SER A 78 -1.20 0.19 3.43
N ALA A 79 -0.66 -0.86 4.07
CA ALA A 79 -1.32 -2.16 4.20
C ALA A 79 -2.68 -2.12 4.92
N ASN A 80 -2.87 -1.15 5.81
CA ASN A 80 -4.11 -0.98 6.57
C ASN A 80 -5.31 -0.60 5.69
N SER A 81 -5.07 0.18 4.63
CA SER A 81 -6.10 0.69 3.72
C SER A 81 -6.02 0.10 2.31
N PHE A 82 -5.08 -0.81 2.06
CA PHE A 82 -4.82 -1.32 0.73
C PHE A 82 -5.95 -2.24 0.25
N GLN A 83 -6.38 -2.02 -0.99
CA GLN A 83 -7.33 -2.87 -1.70
C GLN A 83 -6.85 -3.13 -3.13
N SER A 84 -7.02 -4.36 -3.59
CA SER A 84 -6.85 -4.69 -5.01
C SER A 84 -8.12 -4.28 -5.77
N LEU A 85 -7.93 -3.64 -6.94
CA LEU A 85 -9.02 -3.21 -7.82
C LEU A 85 -9.16 -4.13 -9.05
N GLY A 86 -8.30 -5.16 -9.16
CA GLY A 86 -8.26 -6.05 -10.31
C GLY A 86 -7.51 -5.47 -11.52
N GLY A 87 -7.17 -6.34 -12.48
CA GLY A 87 -6.44 -5.95 -13.70
C GLY A 87 -5.02 -5.39 -13.45
N GLY A 88 -4.43 -5.72 -12.30
CA GLY A 88 -3.12 -5.21 -11.86
C GLY A 88 -3.17 -3.87 -11.11
N TYR A 89 -4.33 -3.22 -11.02
CA TYR A 89 -4.50 -2.02 -10.21
C TYR A 89 -4.80 -2.37 -8.75
N GLY A 90 -4.23 -1.57 -7.85
CA GLY A 90 -4.56 -1.55 -6.43
C GLY A 90 -4.46 -0.12 -5.91
N LYS A 91 -4.99 0.14 -4.72
CA LYS A 91 -4.86 1.45 -4.08
C LYS A 91 -4.87 1.34 -2.58
N ASP A 92 -4.21 2.28 -1.92
CA ASP A 92 -4.49 2.62 -0.53
C ASP A 92 -5.38 3.87 -0.46
N SER A 93 -5.55 4.49 0.71
CA SER A 93 -6.37 5.69 0.86
C SER A 93 -5.88 6.90 0.05
N TRP A 94 -4.61 6.95 -0.33
CA TRP A 94 -3.97 8.14 -0.91
C TRP A 94 -3.33 7.89 -2.26
N THR A 95 -2.88 6.66 -2.53
CA THR A 95 -2.04 6.33 -3.66
C THR A 95 -2.61 5.16 -4.45
N VAL A 96 -2.56 5.28 -5.76
CA VAL A 96 -2.90 4.21 -6.71
C VAL A 96 -1.62 3.54 -7.18
N TYR A 97 -1.68 2.23 -7.35
CA TYR A 97 -0.58 1.39 -7.80
C TYR A 97 -1.00 0.55 -8.99
N TYR A 98 -0.08 0.36 -9.94
CA TYR A 98 -0.19 -0.59 -11.03
C TYR A 98 0.98 -1.58 -10.96
N MET A 99 0.66 -2.85 -10.71
CA MET A 99 1.66 -3.92 -10.55
C MET A 99 2.77 -3.56 -9.55
N GLY A 100 2.37 -3.01 -8.40
CA GLY A 100 3.28 -2.58 -7.34
C GLY A 100 4.03 -1.26 -7.58
N ARG A 101 3.76 -0.55 -8.68
CA ARG A 101 4.36 0.77 -8.97
C ARG A 101 3.35 1.88 -8.77
N LYS A 102 3.74 2.97 -8.12
CA LYS A 102 2.91 4.15 -7.97
C LYS A 102 2.45 4.69 -9.34
N VAL A 103 1.18 5.07 -9.43
CA VAL A 103 0.59 5.73 -10.59
C VAL A 103 0.56 7.24 -10.33
N ASP A 104 1.43 7.97 -11.01
CA ASP A 104 1.57 9.41 -10.78
C ASP A 104 0.36 10.20 -11.27
N GLY A 105 -0.09 11.16 -10.45
CA GLY A 105 -1.23 12.02 -10.74
C GLY A 105 -2.61 11.39 -10.50
N ALA A 106 -2.69 10.10 -10.17
CA ALA A 106 -3.95 9.41 -9.93
C ALA A 106 -4.59 9.79 -8.59
N SER A 107 -5.87 10.15 -8.63
CA SER A 107 -6.66 10.39 -7.42
C SER A 107 -7.24 9.08 -6.87
N ALA A 108 -6.65 8.56 -5.78
CA ALA A 108 -7.08 7.31 -5.14
C ALA A 108 -8.54 7.34 -4.66
N ASN A 109 -9.06 8.50 -4.28
CA ASN A 109 -10.45 8.64 -3.81
C ASN A 109 -11.47 8.26 -4.88
N SER A 110 -11.19 8.57 -6.15
CA SER A 110 -12.11 8.33 -7.28
C SER A 110 -11.65 7.23 -8.23
N PHE A 111 -10.50 6.60 -7.96
CA PHE A 111 -9.89 5.67 -8.91
C PHE A 111 -10.67 4.35 -9.00
N GLN A 112 -10.88 3.89 -10.22
CA GLN A 112 -11.47 2.59 -10.54
C GLN A 112 -10.69 1.90 -11.68
N SER A 113 -10.59 0.57 -11.58
CA SER A 113 -10.10 -0.27 -12.67
C SER A 113 -11.24 -0.49 -13.67
N LEU A 114 -10.97 -0.32 -14.97
CA LEU A 114 -11.94 -0.53 -16.05
C LEU A 114 -11.71 -1.86 -16.79
N GLY A 115 -10.67 -2.61 -16.43
CA GLY A 115 -10.26 -3.80 -17.16
C GLY A 115 -9.52 -3.49 -18.46
N GLY A 116 -8.95 -4.53 -19.09
CA GLY A 116 -8.19 -4.38 -20.34
C GLY A 116 -6.93 -3.51 -20.21
N GLY A 117 -6.40 -3.33 -18.98
CA GLY A 117 -5.27 -2.45 -18.66
C GLY A 117 -5.65 -0.99 -18.39
N TYR A 118 -6.90 -0.60 -18.62
CA TYR A 118 -7.37 0.75 -18.32
C TYR A 118 -7.84 0.90 -16.88
N GLY A 119 -7.58 2.08 -16.32
CA GLY A 119 -8.18 2.58 -15.09
C GLY A 119 -8.45 4.08 -15.25
N LYS A 120 -9.29 4.65 -14.40
CA LYS A 120 -9.56 6.08 -14.41
C LYS A 120 -9.83 6.63 -13.02
N ASP A 121 -9.51 7.89 -12.82
CA ASP A 121 -10.06 8.71 -11.75
C ASP A 121 -11.11 9.68 -12.32
N SER A 122 -11.59 10.64 -11.52
CA SER A 122 -12.58 11.62 -11.99
C SER A 122 -12.10 12.54 -13.13
N TRP A 123 -10.79 12.65 -13.34
CA TRP A 123 -10.18 13.66 -14.22
C TRP A 123 -9.32 13.05 -15.33
N ASN A 124 -8.74 11.88 -15.08
CA ASN A 124 -7.71 11.29 -15.90
C ASN A 124 -7.99 9.81 -16.17
N VAL A 125 -7.56 9.37 -17.34
CA VAL A 125 -7.54 7.97 -17.74
C VAL A 125 -6.09 7.48 -17.74
N TYR A 126 -5.90 6.22 -17.37
CA TYR A 126 -4.59 5.58 -17.29
C TYR A 126 -4.63 4.25 -18.03
N PHE A 127 -3.56 3.95 -18.74
CA PHE A 127 -3.28 2.64 -19.31
C PHE A 127 -2.03 2.09 -18.64
N GLN A 128 -2.16 0.95 -17.96
CA GLN A 128 -1.07 0.28 -17.25
C GLN A 128 -0.25 1.23 -16.34
N GLY A 129 -0.96 2.09 -15.60
CA GLY A 129 -0.35 3.07 -14.69
C GLY A 129 0.23 4.33 -15.37
N ARG A 130 0.06 4.51 -16.67
CA ARG A 130 0.49 5.72 -17.40
C ARG A 130 -0.71 6.54 -17.82
N LYS A 131 -0.68 7.85 -17.58
CA LYS A 131 -1.74 8.77 -18.01
C LYS A 131 -1.91 8.74 -19.53
N VAL A 132 -3.15 8.58 -19.99
CA VAL A 132 -3.54 8.62 -21.41
C VAL A 132 -3.79 10.08 -21.78
N ALA A 133 -2.95 10.63 -22.65
CA ALA A 133 -3.06 12.02 -23.07
C ALA A 133 -4.32 12.25 -23.92
N GLY A 134 -5.05 13.33 -23.63
CA GLY A 134 -6.24 13.73 -24.38
C GLY A 134 -7.51 12.93 -24.08
N ALA A 135 -7.45 11.90 -23.24
CA ALA A 135 -8.61 11.09 -22.89
C ALA A 135 -9.57 11.78 -21.92
N SER A 136 -10.86 11.76 -22.27
CA SER A 136 -11.94 12.28 -21.43
C SER A 136 -12.42 11.22 -20.43
N ALA A 137 -12.02 11.35 -19.17
CA ALA A 137 -12.38 10.41 -18.10
C ALA A 137 -13.90 10.29 -17.86
N ASN A 138 -14.66 11.36 -18.12
CA ASN A 138 -16.12 11.38 -17.95
C ASN A 138 -16.84 10.42 -18.90
N SER A 139 -16.32 10.26 -20.12
CA SER A 139 -16.93 9.43 -21.18
C SER A 139 -16.12 8.17 -21.51
N PHE A 140 -15.01 7.92 -20.82
CA PHE A 140 -14.11 6.84 -21.19
C PHE A 140 -14.70 5.46 -20.89
N GLN A 141 -14.62 4.58 -21.88
CA GLN A 141 -15.02 3.18 -21.82
C GLN A 141 -13.83 2.30 -22.23
N SER A 142 -13.49 1.32 -21.39
CA SER A 142 -12.61 0.23 -21.80
C SER A 142 -13.42 -0.76 -22.65
N LEU A 143 -12.92 -1.09 -23.83
CA LEU A 143 -13.54 -2.06 -24.73
C LEU A 143 -12.94 -3.46 -24.54
N GLY A 144 -11.81 -3.59 -23.85
CA GLY A 144 -11.07 -4.84 -23.71
C GLY A 144 -9.92 -4.95 -24.72
N SER A 145 -9.03 -5.92 -24.52
CA SER A 145 -7.86 -6.15 -25.38
C SER A 145 -6.99 -4.91 -25.65
N GLY A 146 -6.91 -3.99 -24.68
CA GLY A 146 -6.18 -2.73 -24.83
C GLY A 146 -6.90 -1.63 -25.63
N TYR A 147 -8.09 -1.90 -26.17
CA TYR A 147 -8.94 -0.90 -26.79
C TYR A 147 -9.74 -0.13 -25.74
N GLY A 148 -9.82 1.18 -25.92
CA GLY A 148 -10.68 2.06 -25.16
C GLY A 148 -11.19 3.19 -26.05
N LYS A 149 -12.25 3.86 -25.64
CA LYS A 149 -12.77 5.03 -26.34
C LYS A 149 -13.35 6.05 -25.37
N ASP A 150 -13.36 7.30 -25.78
CA ASP A 150 -14.19 8.33 -25.19
C ASP A 150 -15.14 8.90 -26.27
N SER A 151 -15.86 9.98 -25.97
CA SER A 151 -16.79 10.58 -26.93
C SER A 151 -16.13 11.13 -28.20
N TRP A 152 -14.81 11.33 -28.21
CA TRP A 152 -14.08 12.04 -29.26
C TRP A 152 -13.03 11.18 -29.95
N HIS A 153 -12.49 10.19 -29.25
CA HIS A 153 -11.30 9.46 -29.66
C HIS A 153 -11.40 7.97 -29.35
N VAL A 154 -10.71 7.17 -30.15
CA VAL A 154 -10.44 5.75 -29.89
C VAL A 154 -8.96 5.61 -29.53
N TYR A 155 -8.66 4.69 -28.62
CA TYR A 155 -7.33 4.44 -28.11
C TYR A 155 -6.98 2.95 -28.19
N LEU A 156 -5.72 2.66 -28.53
CA LEU A 156 -5.10 1.35 -28.41
C LEU A 156 -3.90 1.45 -27.48
N MET A 157 -3.94 0.70 -26.38
CA MET A 157 -2.88 0.66 -25.37
C MET A 157 -2.48 2.06 -24.85
N GLY A 158 -3.48 2.93 -24.67
CA GLY A 158 -3.29 4.30 -24.21
C GLY A 158 -2.82 5.29 -25.29
N ASN A 159 -2.68 4.88 -26.55
CA ASN A 159 -2.35 5.78 -27.66
C ASN A 159 -3.61 6.07 -28.48
N LYS A 160 -3.84 7.34 -28.80
CA LYS A 160 -4.94 7.75 -29.68
C LYS A 160 -4.74 7.15 -31.08
N ILE A 161 -5.81 6.62 -31.67
CA ILE A 161 -5.86 6.14 -33.05
C ILE A 161 -6.44 7.26 -33.90
N ASP A 162 -5.62 7.87 -34.77
CA ASP A 162 -6.07 8.94 -35.64
C ASP A 162 -7.01 8.42 -36.74
N GLY A 163 -8.05 9.19 -37.04
CA GLY A 163 -9.08 8.85 -38.03
C GLY A 163 -10.13 7.84 -37.56
N ALA A 164 -9.97 7.23 -36.38
CA ALA A 164 -10.97 6.31 -35.83
C ALA A 164 -12.19 7.07 -35.28
N SER A 165 -13.39 6.66 -35.70
CA SER A 165 -14.65 7.23 -35.21
C SER A 165 -15.17 6.46 -33.99
N PRO A 166 -15.24 7.06 -32.79
CA PRO A 166 -15.66 6.36 -31.58
C PRO A 166 -17.12 5.87 -31.62
N ASN A 167 -17.96 6.50 -32.44
CA ASN A 167 -19.38 6.14 -32.58
C ASN A 167 -19.60 4.85 -33.38
N THR A 168 -18.69 4.51 -34.29
CA THR A 168 -18.78 3.30 -35.12
C THR A 168 -17.79 2.22 -34.69
N PHE A 169 -16.85 2.54 -33.80
CA PHE A 169 -15.82 1.60 -33.37
C PHE A 169 -16.35 0.54 -32.39
N ASN A 170 -16.17 -0.73 -32.77
CA ASN A 170 -16.47 -1.90 -31.97
C ASN A 170 -15.35 -2.93 -32.13
N ILE A 171 -15.00 -3.63 -31.06
CA ILE A 171 -14.15 -4.82 -31.15
C ILE A 171 -15.05 -6.01 -31.53
N GLY A 172 -14.70 -6.74 -32.60
CA GLY A 172 -15.36 -8.01 -32.90
C GLY A 172 -15.17 -8.96 -31.73
N LYS A 173 -16.27 -9.57 -31.26
CA LYS A 173 -16.23 -10.58 -30.21
C LYS A 173 -15.90 -11.95 -30.78
#